data_AF-A0A8I2FYC9-F1
#
_entry.id   AF-A0A8I2FYC9-F1
#
_cell.length_a   1.000
_cell.length_b   1.000
_cell.length_c   1.000
_cell.angle_alpha   90.00
_cell.angle_beta   90.00
_cell.angle_gamma   90.00
#
_symmetry.space_group_name_H-M   'P 1'
#
loop_
_entity.id
_entity.type
_entity.pdbx_description
1 polymer ?
#
loop_
_entity_poly.entity_id
_entity_poly.type
_entity_poly.pdbx_seq_one_letter_code
_entity_poly.pdbx_strand_id
1 'polypeptide(L)'
;MNDRPVPLCSASEKFQARAVLQLALGKMEGAQLILIDGADIIVGDERNGLFSAILRADQPAIVFMSLPRREAMPAMNKIGGAAYWIEKGELVNGKQ
;
A
#
# COMPACT_ATOMS: atom_id res chain seq x y z
N MET A 1 8.32 -4.99 16.55
CA MET A 1 7.00 -5.30 17.14
C MET A 1 7.23 -5.59 18.61
N ASN A 2 6.64 -4.82 19.51
CA ASN A 2 6.84 -4.99 20.97
C ASN A 2 5.88 -6.06 21.51
N ASP A 3 6.03 -7.35 21.13
CA ASP A 3 5.30 -8.54 21.63
C ASP A 3 3.79 -8.40 21.93
N ARG A 4 3.14 -7.37 21.39
CA ARG A 4 1.77 -6.99 21.71
C ARG A 4 0.83 -7.78 20.81
N PRO A 5 -0.22 -8.41 21.36
CA PRO A 5 -1.25 -9.06 20.56
C PRO A 5 -1.85 -8.09 19.52
N VAL A 6 -2.00 -8.56 18.28
CA VAL A 6 -2.58 -7.77 17.15
C VAL A 6 -3.90 -7.06 17.52
N PRO A 7 -4.84 -7.66 18.29
CA PRO A 7 -6.06 -6.97 18.69
C PRO A 7 -5.84 -5.67 19.48
N LEU A 8 -4.71 -5.56 20.19
CA LEU A 8 -4.35 -4.38 21.00
C LEU A 8 -3.50 -3.37 20.22
N CYS A 9 -3.14 -3.65 18.98
CA CYS A 9 -2.40 -2.74 18.13
C CYS A 9 -3.31 -1.61 17.59
N SER A 10 -2.68 -0.48 17.24
CA SER A 10 -3.31 0.63 16.54
C SER A 10 -3.86 0.19 15.17
N ALA A 11 -4.69 1.03 14.57
CA ALA A 11 -5.27 0.74 13.26
C ALA A 11 -4.19 0.64 12.16
N SER A 12 -3.18 1.53 12.19
CA SER A 12 -2.00 1.47 11.29
C SER A 12 -1.22 0.17 11.47
N GLU A 13 -0.89 -0.22 12.71
CA GLU A 13 -0.16 -1.47 12.98
C GLU A 13 -0.95 -2.72 12.53
N LYS A 14 -2.26 -2.76 12.78
CA LYS A 14 -3.14 -3.84 12.32
C LYS A 14 -3.16 -3.93 10.81
N PHE A 15 -3.22 -2.79 10.13
CA PHE A 15 -3.14 -2.73 8.67
C PHE A 15 -1.80 -3.24 8.16
N GLN A 16 -0.69 -2.79 8.73
CA GLN A 16 0.65 -3.24 8.32
C GLN A 16 0.82 -4.75 8.52
N ALA A 17 0.34 -5.30 9.64
CA ALA A 17 0.33 -6.75 9.87
C ALA A 17 -0.48 -7.51 8.81
N ARG A 18 -1.67 -7.01 8.45
CA ARG A 18 -2.50 -7.58 7.38
C ARG A 18 -1.81 -7.51 6.02
N ALA A 19 -1.22 -6.36 5.66
CA ALA A 19 -0.53 -6.17 4.39
C ALA A 19 0.65 -7.14 4.25
N VAL A 20 1.45 -7.32 5.31
CA VAL A 20 2.55 -8.29 5.33
C VAL A 20 2.05 -9.72 5.14
N LEU A 21 0.99 -10.11 5.86
CA LEU A 21 0.38 -11.44 5.69
C LEU A 21 -0.15 -11.64 4.27
N GLN A 22 -0.80 -10.63 3.70
CA GLN A 22 -1.33 -10.70 2.34
C GLN A 22 -0.23 -10.87 1.29
N LEU A 23 0.90 -10.15 1.44
CA LEU A 23 2.07 -10.32 0.57
C LEU A 23 2.69 -11.72 0.72
N ALA A 24 2.82 -12.21 1.96
CA ALA A 24 3.39 -13.53 2.21
C ALA A 24 2.52 -14.66 1.63
N LEU A 25 1.21 -14.65 1.90
CA LEU A 25 0.27 -15.62 1.37
C LEU A 25 0.19 -15.54 -0.16
N GLY A 26 0.12 -14.32 -0.70
CA GLY A 26 0.12 -14.07 -2.13
C GLY A 26 1.33 -14.69 -2.85
N LYS A 27 2.50 -14.62 -2.22
CA LYS A 27 3.72 -15.24 -2.74
C LYS A 27 3.69 -16.77 -2.65
N MET A 28 3.22 -17.31 -1.51
CA MET A 28 3.11 -18.76 -1.30
C MET A 28 2.12 -19.41 -2.27
N GLU A 29 1.03 -18.73 -2.58
CA GLU A 29 -0.02 -19.22 -3.49
C GLU A 29 0.29 -18.93 -4.98
N GLY A 30 1.36 -18.19 -5.26
CA GLY A 30 1.71 -17.80 -6.63
C GLY A 30 0.69 -16.85 -7.27
N ALA A 31 0.05 -16.00 -6.47
CA ALA A 31 -0.91 -15.03 -6.98
C ALA A 31 -0.25 -14.09 -8.00
N GLN A 32 -0.96 -13.79 -9.09
CA GLN A 32 -0.41 -12.93 -10.15
C GLN A 32 -0.45 -11.45 -9.79
N LEU A 33 -1.28 -11.06 -8.81
CA LEU A 33 -1.51 -9.67 -8.42
C LEU A 33 -1.99 -9.60 -6.97
N ILE A 34 -1.49 -8.62 -6.22
CA ILE A 34 -1.96 -8.32 -4.86
C ILE A 34 -2.67 -6.96 -4.82
N LEU A 35 -3.87 -6.95 -4.24
CA LEU A 35 -4.67 -5.73 -4.05
C LEU A 35 -4.60 -5.31 -2.58
N ILE A 36 -3.95 -4.19 -2.28
CA ILE A 36 -3.85 -3.64 -0.93
C ILE A 36 -4.75 -2.41 -0.85
N ASP A 37 -5.84 -2.50 -0.10
CA ASP A 37 -6.83 -1.43 0.02
C ASP A 37 -6.81 -0.75 1.39
N GLY A 38 -6.98 0.57 1.41
CA GLY A 38 -6.99 1.39 2.62
C GLY A 38 -5.62 1.82 3.13
N ALA A 39 -4.63 1.99 2.24
CA ALA A 39 -3.27 2.37 2.64
C ALA A 39 -3.15 3.82 3.18
N ASP A 40 -4.21 4.62 3.10
CA ASP A 40 -4.31 5.95 3.74
C ASP A 40 -4.34 5.88 5.27
N ILE A 41 -4.61 4.71 5.85
CA ILE A 41 -4.50 4.47 7.29
C ILE A 41 -3.07 4.66 7.82
N ILE A 42 -2.07 4.53 6.93
CA ILE A 42 -0.67 4.84 7.25
C ILE A 42 -0.43 6.32 6.95
N VAL A 43 -0.06 7.06 8.00
CA VAL A 43 0.18 8.50 7.96
C VAL A 43 1.69 8.79 7.94
N GLY A 44 2.10 9.76 7.11
CA GLY A 44 3.48 10.21 7.05
C GLY A 44 4.43 9.21 6.37
N ASP A 45 5.71 9.30 6.74
CA ASP A 45 6.81 8.56 6.09
C ASP A 45 6.77 7.05 6.34
N GLU A 46 5.97 6.58 7.31
CA GLU A 46 5.76 5.15 7.57
C GLU A 46 5.21 4.40 6.34
N ARG A 47 4.53 5.11 5.44
CA ARG A 47 4.01 4.55 4.18
C ARG A 47 5.12 4.04 3.27
N ASN A 48 6.33 4.60 3.36
CA ASN A 48 7.49 4.12 2.61
C ASN A 48 7.86 2.68 2.99
N GLY A 49 7.56 2.25 4.23
CA GLY A 49 7.74 0.88 4.67
C GLY A 49 6.84 -0.10 3.91
N LEU A 50 5.58 0.27 3.67
CA LEU A 50 4.64 -0.54 2.88
C LEU A 50 5.15 -0.74 1.45
N PHE A 51 5.52 0.34 0.75
CA PHE A 51 6.04 0.25 -0.62
C PHE A 51 7.34 -0.55 -0.69
N SER A 52 8.22 -0.38 0.30
CA SER A 52 9.45 -1.18 0.39
C SER A 52 9.16 -2.67 0.58
N ALA A 53 8.12 -3.02 1.35
CA ALA A 53 7.71 -4.41 1.53
C ALA A 53 7.15 -5.02 0.23
N ILE A 54 6.32 -4.26 -0.50
CA ILE A 54 5.78 -4.67 -1.81
C ILE A 54 6.92 -4.93 -2.80
N LEU A 55 7.88 -4.00 -2.91
CA LEU A 55 9.02 -4.16 -3.81
C LEU A 55 9.86 -5.40 -3.47
N ARG A 56 10.08 -5.68 -2.18
CA ARG A 56 10.82 -6.87 -1.73
C ARG A 56 10.06 -8.17 -1.89
N ALA A 57 8.72 -8.13 -1.90
CA ALA A 57 7.91 -9.30 -2.18
C ALA A 57 8.13 -9.82 -3.62
N ASP A 58 8.53 -8.92 -4.53
CA ASP A 58 8.75 -9.16 -5.96
C ASP A 58 7.49 -9.71 -6.64
N GLN A 59 6.36 -9.04 -6.38
CA GLN A 59 5.05 -9.43 -6.88
C GLN A 59 4.29 -8.18 -7.35
N PRO A 60 3.59 -8.24 -8.50
CA PRO A 60 2.75 -7.14 -8.93
C PRO A 60 1.71 -6.78 -7.86
N ALA A 61 1.54 -5.49 -7.59
CA ALA A 61 0.57 -5.01 -6.62
C ALA A 61 -0.11 -3.72 -7.07
N ILE A 62 -1.38 -3.57 -6.71
CA ILE A 62 -2.13 -2.31 -6.78
C ILE A 62 -2.45 -1.90 -5.35
N VAL A 63 -2.13 -0.65 -5.04
CA VAL A 63 -2.40 -0.03 -3.74
C VAL A 63 -3.48 1.02 -3.91
N PHE A 64 -4.57 0.88 -3.16
CA PHE A 64 -5.64 1.86 -3.08
C PHE A 64 -5.50 2.67 -1.79
N MET A 65 -5.68 3.98 -1.91
CA MET A 65 -5.68 4.90 -0.78
C MET A 65 -6.50 6.14 -1.09
N SER A 66 -7.14 6.69 -0.06
CA SER A 66 -7.78 8.00 -0.13
C SER A 66 -6.81 9.10 0.27
N LEU A 67 -6.64 10.12 -0.56
CA LEU A 67 -5.82 11.27 -0.23
C LEU A 67 -6.67 12.53 -0.28
N PRO A 68 -6.40 13.54 0.58
CA PRO A 68 -7.19 14.77 0.59
C PRO A 68 -6.96 15.64 -0.65
N ARG A 69 -5.83 15.44 -1.36
CA ARG A 69 -5.44 16.19 -2.54
C ARG A 69 -4.47 15.40 -3.40
N ARG A 70 -4.45 15.67 -4.70
CA ARG A 70 -3.63 14.97 -5.70
C ARG A 70 -2.13 15.11 -5.44
N GLU A 71 -1.68 16.25 -4.93
CA GLU A 71 -0.27 16.55 -4.67
C GLU A 71 0.30 15.72 -3.51
N ALA A 72 -0.56 15.07 -2.72
CA ALA A 72 -0.15 14.14 -1.68
C ALA A 72 0.10 12.72 -2.21
N MET A 73 -0.07 12.49 -3.51
CA MET A 73 0.24 11.21 -4.13
C MET A 73 1.72 10.86 -3.96
N PRO A 74 2.05 9.61 -3.57
CA PRO A 74 3.43 9.17 -3.51
C PRO A 74 4.11 9.32 -4.87
N ALA A 75 5.34 9.87 -4.88
CA ALA A 75 6.15 9.93 -6.09
C ALA A 75 6.62 8.52 -6.47
N MET A 76 6.10 7.99 -7.58
CA MET A 76 6.37 6.60 -8.00
C MET A 76 7.59 6.45 -8.91
N ASN A 77 8.10 7.57 -9.45
CA ASN A 77 9.25 7.63 -10.34
C ASN A 77 10.53 6.95 -9.80
N LYS A 78 10.72 6.92 -8.48
CA LYS A 78 11.88 6.28 -7.83
C LYS A 78 11.66 4.81 -7.45
N ILE A 79 10.41 4.35 -7.50
CA ILE A 79 9.96 3.06 -6.95
C ILE A 79 9.65 2.07 -8.08
N GLY A 80 9.64 2.53 -9.35
CA GLY A 80 9.37 1.67 -10.51
C GLY A 80 7.88 1.37 -10.72
N GLY A 81 6.99 2.18 -10.12
CA GLY A 81 5.55 2.07 -10.30
C GLY A 81 4.94 3.26 -11.02
N ALA A 82 3.61 3.31 -11.06
CA ALA A 82 2.85 4.44 -11.58
C ALA A 82 1.76 4.82 -10.58
N ALA A 83 1.45 6.11 -10.49
CA ALA A 83 0.37 6.62 -9.66
C ALA A 83 -0.79 7.11 -10.53
N TYR A 84 -2.01 6.79 -10.12
CA TYR A 84 -3.24 7.14 -10.83
C TYR A 84 -4.19 7.87 -9.87
N TRP A 85 -4.78 8.97 -10.32
CA TRP A 85 -5.74 9.75 -9.56
C TRP A 85 -7.15 9.49 -10.07
N ILE A 86 -8.03 9.04 -9.18
CA ILE A 86 -9.45 8.81 -9.49
C ILE A 86 -10.27 9.78 -8.66
N GLU A 87 -11.13 10.56 -9.31
CA GLU A 87 -12.09 11.45 -8.65
C GLU A 87 -13.40 11.48 -9.44
N LYS A 88 -14.53 11.61 -8.73
CA LYS A 88 -15.88 11.66 -9.34
C LYS A 88 -16.18 10.50 -10.30
N GLY A 89 -15.57 9.33 -10.07
CA GLY A 89 -15.73 8.15 -10.92
C GLY A 89 -14.88 8.15 -12.19
N GLU A 90 -13.97 9.11 -12.36
CA GLU A 90 -13.14 9.25 -13.55
C GLU A 90 -11.65 9.21 -13.21
N LEU A 91 -10.85 8.66 -14.12
CA LEU A 91 -9.39 8.72 -14.07
C LEU A 91 -8.93 10.07 -14.62
N VAL A 92 -8.34 10.92 -13.77
CA VAL A 92 -7.94 12.27 -14.16
C VAL A 92 -6.43 12.30 -14.45
N ASN A 93 -6.06 12.12 -15.72
CA ASN A 93 -4.70 12.20 -16.29
C ASN A 93 -3.63 11.40 -15.52
N GLY A 94 -3.43 10.13 -15.92
CA GLY A 94 -2.43 9.24 -15.33
C GLY A 94 -1.06 9.28 -16.02
N LYS A 95 -0.06 9.88 -15.35
CA LYS A 95 1.34 9.42 -15.17
C LYS A 95 2.17 10.57 -14.58
N GLN A 96 2.66 10.39 -13.35
CA GLN A 96 3.88 11.00 -12.83
C GLN A 96 4.76 9.89 -12.26
#